data_AF-A0A183AN22-F1
#
_entry.id   AF-A0A183AN22-F1
#
_cell.length_a   1.000
_cell.length_b   1.000
_cell.length_c   1.000
_cell.angle_alpha   90.00
_cell.angle_beta   90.00
_cell.angle_gamma   90.00
#
_symmetry.space_group_name_H-M   'P 1'
#
loop_
_entity.id
_entity.type
_entity.pdbx_description
1 polymer ?
#
loop_
_entity_poly.entity_id
_entity_poly.type
_entity_poly.pdbx_seq_one_letter_code
_entity_poly.pdbx_strand_id
1 'polypeptide(L)'
;MVAQSSWQERGEYALRKNPLDIPVAALDSSTREQAPLLLPQSHAWWSVPVDVREPRYLIVDPDKGPNSTLVGTWSKNELIETFAREFASIPTGYKYPHNAGISKDNLIKNRSQSVLPYDHNRVLLKRPSDSADTDYINASFVDGYMRRRAYIAAQSPFDTPTASRF
;
A
#
# COMPACT_ATOMS: atom_id res chain seq x y z
N MET A 1 -16.15 -18.08 36.41
CA MET A 1 -15.32 -19.17 35.85
C MET A 1 -15.02 -18.80 34.41
N VAL A 2 -13.74 -18.60 34.12
CA VAL A 2 -13.21 -18.11 32.84
C VAL A 2 -13.16 -19.28 31.86
N ALA A 3 -13.84 -19.18 30.71
CA ALA A 3 -13.72 -20.18 29.65
C ALA A 3 -12.41 -19.91 28.87
N GLN A 4 -11.42 -20.78 29.10
CA GLN A 4 -10.15 -20.78 28.39
C GLN A 4 -10.37 -21.23 26.93
N SER A 5 -9.85 -20.44 26.00
CA SER A 5 -9.81 -20.73 24.57
C SER A 5 -8.89 -21.91 24.28
N SER A 6 -9.44 -23.02 23.78
CA SER A 6 -8.66 -24.15 23.27
C SER A 6 -8.16 -23.82 21.85
N TRP A 7 -6.97 -23.22 21.77
CA TRP A 7 -6.22 -23.15 20.52
C TRP A 7 -5.56 -24.51 20.28
N GLN A 8 -6.29 -25.44 19.69
CA GLN A 8 -5.70 -26.69 19.19
C GLN A 8 -5.47 -26.58 17.68
N GLU A 9 -4.19 -26.77 17.33
CA GLU A 9 -3.63 -27.31 16.09
C GLU A 9 -4.30 -26.88 14.79
N ARG A 10 -3.84 -25.76 14.22
CA ARG A 10 -4.09 -25.44 12.80
C ARG A 10 -2.90 -25.92 11.98
N GLY A 11 -3.21 -26.86 11.08
CA GLY A 11 -2.25 -27.62 10.31
C GLY A 11 -1.15 -26.79 9.64
N GLU A 12 0.04 -27.37 9.62
CA GLU A 12 1.15 -26.91 8.79
C GLU A 12 0.69 -26.91 7.33
N TYR A 13 0.36 -25.74 6.80
CA TYR A 13 0.24 -25.56 5.36
C TYR A 13 1.65 -25.59 4.79
N ALA A 14 2.07 -26.77 4.33
CA ALA A 14 3.26 -26.88 3.51
C ALA A 14 3.03 -26.03 2.25
N LEU A 15 3.72 -24.88 2.16
CA LEU A 15 3.81 -24.07 0.96
C LEU A 15 4.35 -24.97 -0.15
N ARG A 16 3.47 -25.46 -1.04
CA ARG A 16 3.91 -26.13 -2.26
C ARG A 16 4.63 -25.08 -3.10
N LYS A 17 5.95 -25.27 -3.24
CA LYS A 17 6.86 -24.39 -3.97
C LYS A 17 6.28 -24.05 -5.34
N ASN A 18 6.14 -22.76 -5.62
CA ASN A 18 5.72 -22.28 -6.93
C ASN A 18 6.88 -22.53 -7.93
N PRO A 19 6.62 -22.92 -9.18
CA PRO A 19 7.66 -23.09 -10.20
C PRO A 19 8.36 -21.77 -10.58
N LEU A 20 7.81 -20.62 -10.15
CA LEU A 20 8.39 -19.28 -10.31
C LEU A 20 9.04 -18.75 -9.02
N ASP A 21 8.95 -19.48 -7.91
CA ASP A 21 9.70 -19.12 -6.72
C ASP A 21 11.18 -19.38 -7.02
N ILE A 22 11.97 -18.30 -7.12
CA ILE A 22 13.42 -18.45 -7.04
C ILE A 22 13.65 -19.11 -5.68
N PRO A 23 14.26 -20.31 -5.64
CA PRO A 23 14.55 -20.96 -4.36
C PRO A 23 15.25 -19.94 -3.47
N VAL A 24 14.86 -19.80 -2.20
CA VAL A 24 15.61 -18.92 -1.28
C VAL A 24 17.11 -19.25 -1.39
N ALA A 25 17.44 -20.54 -1.60
CA ALA A 25 18.75 -21.11 -1.95
C ALA A 25 19.51 -20.46 -3.15
N ALA A 26 18.82 -19.76 -4.06
CA ALA A 26 19.35 -19.11 -5.26
C ALA A 26 19.44 -17.57 -5.15
N LEU A 27 18.90 -16.95 -4.10
CA LEU A 27 19.21 -15.55 -3.77
C LEU A 27 20.61 -15.45 -3.16
N ASP A 28 21.34 -14.40 -3.51
CA ASP A 28 22.61 -14.08 -2.86
C ASP A 28 22.40 -13.80 -1.36
N SER A 29 23.49 -13.87 -0.58
CA SER A 29 23.42 -13.67 0.87
C SER A 29 22.90 -12.28 1.25
N SER A 30 23.16 -11.26 0.42
CA SER A 30 22.76 -9.88 0.68
C SER A 30 21.25 -9.66 0.52
N THR A 31 20.61 -10.26 -0.49
CA THR A 31 19.18 -10.14 -0.77
C THR A 31 18.36 -11.04 0.16
N ARG A 32 18.92 -12.17 0.62
CA ARG A 32 18.29 -13.04 1.63
C ARG A 32 18.04 -12.34 2.96
N GLU A 33 19.02 -11.58 3.45
CA GLU A 33 18.89 -10.87 4.72
C GLU A 33 17.92 -9.68 4.62
N GLN A 34 17.75 -9.11 3.43
CA GLN A 34 16.87 -7.97 3.19
C GLN A 34 15.44 -8.35 2.78
N ALA A 35 15.19 -9.57 2.30
CA ALA A 35 13.86 -10.00 1.85
C ALA A 35 12.74 -9.84 2.91
N PRO A 36 12.96 -10.15 4.21
CA PRO A 36 11.96 -9.91 5.25
C PRO A 36 11.71 -8.42 5.53
N LEU A 37 12.66 -7.55 5.17
CA LEU A 37 12.57 -6.10 5.39
C LEU A 37 11.88 -5.36 4.22
N LEU A 38 11.81 -5.98 3.04
CA LEU A 38 11.22 -5.39 1.84
C LEU A 38 9.71 -5.65 1.73
N LEU A 39 9.21 -6.67 2.40
CA LEU A 39 7.82 -7.08 2.32
C LEU A 39 7.02 -6.52 3.50
N PRO A 40 5.79 -6.03 3.28
CA PRO A 40 4.93 -5.58 4.37
C PRO A 40 4.74 -6.68 5.40
N GLN A 41 4.55 -6.34 6.68
CA GLN A 41 4.22 -7.33 7.71
C GLN A 41 3.06 -8.24 7.30
N SER A 42 2.11 -7.72 6.52
CA SER A 42 0.96 -8.48 6.04
C SER A 42 1.28 -9.57 5.00
N HIS A 43 2.50 -9.65 4.47
CA HIS A 43 2.84 -10.50 3.31
C HIS A 43 2.55 -11.98 3.50
N ALA A 44 2.77 -12.54 4.70
CA ALA A 44 2.50 -13.95 4.99
C ALA A 44 1.01 -14.34 4.85
N TRP A 45 0.11 -13.35 4.86
CA TRP A 45 -1.34 -13.54 4.72
C TRP A 45 -1.85 -13.20 3.32
N TRP A 46 -0.96 -12.85 2.38
CA TRP A 46 -1.35 -12.55 1.01
C TRP A 46 -1.60 -13.86 0.25
N SER A 47 -2.72 -13.91 -0.48
CA SER A 47 -2.96 -14.99 -1.45
C SER A 47 -1.99 -14.86 -2.62
N VAL A 48 -1.10 -15.83 -2.82
CA VAL A 48 -0.22 -15.88 -4.00
C VAL A 48 -1.00 -16.46 -5.18
N PRO A 49 -1.05 -15.80 -6.35
CA PRO A 49 -1.76 -16.33 -7.53
C PRO A 49 -1.13 -17.65 -7.99
N VAL A 50 -1.95 -18.66 -8.23
CA VAL A 50 -1.53 -19.95 -8.82
C VAL A 50 -1.98 -20.05 -10.28
N ASP A 51 -3.11 -19.44 -10.65
CA ASP A 51 -3.61 -19.27 -12.02
C ASP A 51 -4.16 -17.85 -12.19
N VAL A 52 -3.79 -17.17 -13.28
CA VAL A 52 -4.24 -15.80 -13.63
C VAL A 52 -5.71 -15.72 -14.07
N ARG A 53 -6.35 -16.86 -14.34
CA ARG A 53 -7.75 -16.95 -14.75
C ARG A 53 -8.71 -17.15 -13.57
N GLU A 54 -8.19 -17.37 -12.36
CA GLU A 54 -9.02 -17.50 -11.17
C GLU A 54 -9.36 -16.11 -10.61
N PRO A 55 -10.63 -15.66 -10.65
CA PRO A 55 -11.03 -14.46 -9.94
C PRO A 55 -10.98 -14.78 -8.43
N ARG A 56 -9.95 -14.26 -7.74
CA ARG A 56 -9.87 -14.34 -6.27
C ARG A 56 -10.04 -12.94 -5.70
N TYR A 57 -11.13 -12.75 -4.99
CA TYR A 57 -11.27 -11.60 -4.11
C TYR A 57 -10.62 -11.97 -2.78
N LEU A 58 -9.56 -11.24 -2.41
CA LEU A 58 -9.08 -11.23 -1.03
C LEU A 58 -10.17 -10.55 -0.22
N ILE A 59 -11.05 -11.32 0.43
CA ILE A 59 -11.96 -10.79 1.43
C ILE A 59 -11.18 -10.85 2.74
N VAL A 60 -10.55 -9.73 3.10
CA VAL A 60 -9.94 -9.59 4.42
C VAL A 60 -11.06 -9.30 5.41
N ASP A 61 -11.74 -10.35 5.89
CA ASP A 61 -12.70 -10.23 6.98
C ASP A 61 -11.92 -10.09 8.31
N PRO A 62 -12.04 -8.96 9.04
CA PRO A 62 -11.31 -8.77 10.29
C PRO A 62 -11.63 -9.81 11.37
N ASP A 63 -12.86 -10.33 11.37
CA ASP A 63 -13.36 -11.28 12.37
C ASP A 63 -13.11 -12.73 11.95
N LYS A 64 -13.18 -13.01 10.64
CA LYS A 64 -13.02 -14.36 10.08
C LYS A 64 -11.64 -14.65 9.49
N GLY A 65 -10.76 -13.65 9.44
CA GLY A 65 -9.44 -13.73 8.80
C GLY A 65 -9.53 -13.85 7.28
N PRO A 66 -8.39 -14.08 6.59
CA PRO A 66 -8.39 -14.41 5.17
C PRO A 66 -8.93 -15.82 4.97
N ASN A 67 -10.24 -16.01 5.09
CA ASN A 67 -10.85 -17.29 4.77
C ASN A 67 -10.73 -17.47 3.26
N SER A 68 -9.79 -18.33 2.86
CA SER A 68 -9.51 -18.78 1.49
C SER A 68 -10.68 -19.58 0.87
N THR A 69 -11.90 -19.43 1.38
CA THR A 69 -13.07 -20.12 0.85
C THR A 69 -13.58 -19.34 -0.35
N LEU A 70 -12.89 -19.58 -1.46
CA LEU A 70 -13.38 -19.69 -2.83
C LEU A 70 -14.73 -19.03 -3.10
N VAL A 71 -14.65 -17.99 -3.93
CA VAL A 71 -15.74 -17.54 -4.82
C VAL A 71 -16.59 -18.74 -5.24
N GLY A 72 -17.88 -18.72 -4.87
CA GLY A 72 -18.83 -19.80 -5.18
C GLY A 72 -19.82 -20.12 -4.06
N THR A 73 -19.54 -19.75 -2.81
CA THR A 73 -20.48 -19.95 -1.68
C THR A 73 -21.27 -18.69 -1.32
N TRP A 74 -20.79 -17.51 -1.72
CA TRP A 74 -21.36 -16.24 -1.29
C TRP A 74 -22.23 -15.66 -2.40
N SER A 75 -23.39 -15.16 -2.02
CA SER A 75 -24.24 -14.39 -2.91
C SER A 75 -23.59 -13.06 -3.29
N LYS A 76 -24.03 -12.48 -4.42
CA LYS A 76 -23.54 -11.16 -4.87
C LYS A 76 -23.74 -10.07 -3.80
N ASN A 77 -24.82 -10.16 -3.03
CA ASN A 77 -25.12 -9.19 -1.97
C ASN A 77 -24.13 -9.31 -0.81
N GLU A 78 -23.85 -10.54 -0.35
CA GLU A 78 -22.86 -10.78 0.71
C GLU A 78 -21.46 -10.31 0.30
N LEU A 79 -21.06 -10.52 -0.96
CA LEU A 79 -19.80 -10.01 -1.49
C LEU A 79 -19.73 -8.47 -1.44
N ILE A 80 -20.78 -7.77 -1.89
CA ILE A 80 -20.84 -6.31 -1.86
C ILE A 80 -20.74 -5.78 -0.42
N GLU A 81 -21.45 -6.39 0.51
CA GLU A 81 -21.40 -6.00 1.93
C GLU A 81 -19.98 -6.15 2.50
N THR A 82 -19.26 -7.19 2.11
CA THR A 82 -17.89 -7.39 2.57
C THR A 82 -16.91 -6.38 1.99
N PHE A 83 -17.03 -6.03 0.71
CA PHE A 83 -16.24 -4.92 0.14
C PHE A 83 -16.56 -3.59 0.82
N ALA A 84 -17.83 -3.32 1.10
CA ALA A 84 -18.22 -2.10 1.79
C ALA A 84 -17.63 -2.03 3.20
N ARG A 85 -17.65 -3.15 3.94
CA ARG A 85 -17.07 -3.25 5.28
C ARG A 85 -15.55 -3.11 5.28
N GLU A 86 -14.87 -3.80 4.38
CA GLU A 86 -13.41 -3.72 4.21
C GLU A 86 -13.00 -2.28 3.86
N PHE A 87 -13.66 -1.67 2.88
CA PHE A 87 -13.39 -0.29 2.49
C PHE A 87 -13.62 0.68 3.66
N ALA A 88 -14.71 0.52 4.42
CA ALA A 88 -15.01 1.33 5.59
C ALA A 88 -14.00 1.15 6.73
N SER A 89 -13.29 0.01 6.79
CA SER A 89 -12.26 -0.24 7.79
C SER A 89 -10.93 0.49 7.51
N ILE A 90 -10.73 1.00 6.29
CA ILE A 90 -9.52 1.74 5.93
C ILE A 90 -9.46 3.02 6.78
N PRO A 91 -8.38 3.24 7.55
CA PRO A 91 -8.25 4.45 8.36
C PRO A 91 -8.35 5.70 7.49
N THR A 92 -9.28 6.58 7.84
CA THR A 92 -9.46 7.86 7.16
C THR A 92 -8.73 8.97 7.90
N GLY A 93 -8.45 10.07 7.19
CA GLY A 93 -7.75 11.22 7.74
C GLY A 93 -6.23 11.15 7.63
N TYR A 94 -5.56 12.18 8.15
CA TYR A 94 -4.11 12.30 8.10
C TYR A 94 -3.45 11.47 9.20
N LYS A 95 -2.68 10.46 8.81
CA LYS A 95 -1.91 9.62 9.74
C LYS A 95 -0.53 10.22 10.07
N TYR A 96 0.04 10.97 9.13
CA TYR A 96 1.39 11.51 9.20
C TYR A 96 1.40 13.02 8.95
N PRO A 97 2.46 13.75 9.35
CA PRO A 97 2.57 15.18 9.10
C PRO A 97 2.67 15.50 7.60
N HIS A 98 2.16 16.68 7.24
CA HIS A 98 2.13 17.25 5.90
C HIS A 98 2.47 18.75 5.95
N ASN A 99 3.45 19.10 6.81
CA ASN A 99 3.83 20.47 7.15
C ASN A 99 4.31 21.25 5.92
N ALA A 100 4.98 20.60 4.98
CA ALA A 100 5.42 21.24 3.75
C ALA A 100 4.22 21.71 2.91
N GLY A 101 3.13 20.95 2.87
CA GLY A 101 1.93 21.28 2.10
C GLY A 101 1.13 22.45 2.67
N ILE A 102 1.17 22.65 4.00
CA ILE A 102 0.49 23.76 4.69
C ILE A 102 1.35 25.02 4.87
N SER A 103 2.63 24.97 4.49
CA SER A 103 3.50 26.14 4.54
C SER A 103 2.94 27.27 3.66
N LYS A 104 3.04 28.51 4.14
CA LYS A 104 2.46 29.71 3.49
C LYS A 104 2.86 29.83 2.01
N ASP A 105 4.12 29.54 1.70
CA ASP A 105 4.68 29.63 0.35
C ASP A 105 4.18 28.52 -0.58
N ASN A 106 3.67 27.42 -0.02
CA ASN A 106 3.23 26.22 -0.74
C ASN A 106 1.71 26.10 -0.85
N LEU A 107 0.93 26.85 -0.05
CA LEU A 107 -0.54 26.81 -0.09
C LEU A 107 -1.10 27.04 -1.49
N ILE A 108 -0.54 28.02 -2.21
CA ILE A 108 -0.94 28.37 -3.58
C ILE A 108 -0.57 27.31 -4.62
N LYS A 109 0.30 26.36 -4.27
CA LYS A 109 0.79 25.29 -5.16
C LYS A 109 -0.09 24.04 -5.11
N ASN A 110 -1.14 24.05 -4.27
CA ASN A 110 -2.06 22.93 -4.09
C ASN A 110 -3.39 23.20 -4.80
N ARG A 111 -3.87 22.23 -5.59
CA ARG A 111 -5.20 22.31 -6.21
C ARG A 111 -6.31 22.26 -5.15
N SER A 112 -6.12 21.48 -4.09
CA SER A 112 -7.00 21.38 -2.94
C SER A 112 -6.19 21.32 -1.65
N GLN A 113 -6.60 22.06 -0.63
CA GLN A 113 -6.01 21.99 0.70
C GLN A 113 -6.43 20.73 1.48
N SER A 114 -7.46 20.00 1.01
CA SER A 114 -7.89 18.74 1.61
C SER A 114 -7.05 17.53 1.19
N VAL A 115 -6.19 17.69 0.18
CA VAL A 115 -5.36 16.60 -0.37
C VAL A 115 -3.92 17.07 -0.46
N LEU A 116 -3.14 16.77 0.58
CA LEU A 116 -1.75 17.17 0.71
C LEU A 116 -0.83 15.94 0.83
N PRO A 117 0.39 15.98 0.28
CA PRO A 117 1.35 14.91 0.39
C PRO A 117 1.92 14.85 1.81
N TYR A 118 2.27 13.66 2.29
CA TYR A 118 2.97 13.53 3.57
C TYR A 118 4.44 13.91 3.45
N ASP A 119 5.01 14.48 4.51
CA ASP A 119 6.38 15.00 4.50
C ASP A 119 7.43 13.90 4.25
N HIS A 120 7.17 12.67 4.68
CA HIS A 120 8.12 11.56 4.62
C HIS A 120 8.23 10.90 3.24
N ASN A 121 7.20 11.03 2.39
CA ASN A 121 7.17 10.43 1.04
C ASN A 121 6.87 11.43 -0.08
N ARG A 122 6.80 12.74 0.20
CA ARG A 122 6.68 13.77 -0.84
C ARG A 122 7.84 13.72 -1.83
N VAL A 123 7.57 14.13 -3.06
CA VAL A 123 8.61 14.36 -4.07
C VAL A 123 9.30 15.70 -3.79
N LEU A 124 10.63 15.70 -3.85
CA LEU A 124 11.47 16.89 -3.65
C LEU A 124 11.97 17.37 -5.01
N LEU A 125 11.66 18.62 -5.37
CA LEU A 125 12.22 19.23 -6.58
C LEU A 125 13.66 19.65 -6.34
N LYS A 126 14.55 19.33 -7.30
CA LYS A 126 15.92 19.86 -7.31
C LYS A 126 15.86 21.34 -7.65
N ARG A 127 16.47 22.17 -6.80
CA ARG A 127 16.53 23.61 -6.98
C ARG A 127 17.97 24.10 -7.15
N PRO A 128 18.22 25.06 -8.05
CA PRO A 128 19.45 25.84 -8.04
C PRO A 128 19.57 26.61 -6.71
N SER A 129 20.80 26.75 -6.22
CA SER A 129 21.16 27.49 -4.99
C SER A 129 20.45 28.85 -4.88
N ASP A 130 20.27 29.53 -6.02
CA ASP A 130 19.89 30.94 -6.05
C ASP A 130 18.38 31.14 -6.34
N SER A 131 17.59 30.07 -6.27
CA SER A 131 16.15 30.14 -6.54
C SER A 131 15.33 30.42 -5.26
N ALA A 132 14.48 31.45 -5.32
CA ALA A 132 13.49 31.76 -4.29
C ALA A 132 12.31 30.76 -4.25
N ASP A 133 12.23 29.87 -5.25
CA ASP A 133 11.21 28.82 -5.29
C ASP A 133 11.43 27.80 -4.17
N THR A 134 10.37 27.15 -3.71
CA THR A 134 10.45 26.06 -2.71
C THR A 134 10.69 24.71 -3.39
N ASP A 135 11.13 23.69 -2.64
CA ASP A 135 11.39 22.33 -3.15
C ASP A 135 10.10 21.51 -3.34
N TYR A 136 8.95 22.18 -3.27
CA TYR A 136 7.66 21.56 -3.06
C TYR A 136 6.89 21.39 -4.37
N ILE A 137 6.39 20.18 -4.55
CA ILE A 137 5.32 19.83 -5.48
C ILE A 137 4.32 18.94 -4.74
N ASN A 138 3.03 19.08 -5.04
CA ASN A 138 2.00 18.19 -4.49
C ASN A 138 2.04 16.85 -5.23
N ALA A 139 3.01 16.03 -4.81
CA ALA A 139 3.21 14.68 -5.31
C ALA A 139 3.86 13.81 -4.22
N SER A 140 3.55 12.53 -4.23
CA SER A 140 4.08 11.53 -3.30
C SER A 140 4.61 10.31 -4.03
N PHE A 141 5.69 9.73 -3.52
CA PHE A 141 6.13 8.41 -3.94
C PHE A 141 5.17 7.35 -3.39
N VAL A 142 4.79 6.43 -4.27
CA VAL A 142 3.95 5.28 -3.96
C VAL A 142 4.74 4.01 -4.24
N ASP A 143 4.72 3.09 -3.27
CA ASP A 143 5.35 1.79 -3.41
C ASP A 143 4.53 0.90 -4.35
N GLY A 144 5.21 0.14 -5.19
CA GLY A 144 4.60 -0.88 -6.05
C GLY A 144 4.81 -2.27 -5.48
N TYR A 145 4.37 -3.30 -6.22
CA TYR A 145 4.66 -4.68 -5.87
C TYR A 145 6.16 -4.94 -5.88
N MET A 146 6.72 -5.28 -4.71
CA MET A 146 8.16 -5.56 -4.50
C MET A 146 9.11 -4.43 -4.92
N ARG A 147 8.62 -3.18 -5.03
CA ARG A 147 9.45 -2.04 -5.43
C ARG A 147 9.06 -0.79 -4.67
N ARG A 148 9.98 -0.30 -3.81
CA ARG A 148 9.83 0.99 -3.13
C ARG A 148 9.87 2.14 -4.14
N ARG A 149 9.05 3.17 -3.91
CA ARG A 149 8.96 4.39 -4.74
C ARG A 149 8.83 4.07 -6.24
N ALA A 150 7.99 3.08 -6.58
CA ALA A 150 7.81 2.64 -7.95
C ALA A 150 7.06 3.68 -8.80
N TYR A 151 6.16 4.42 -8.16
CA TYR A 151 5.29 5.38 -8.82
C TYR A 151 5.34 6.74 -8.12
N ILE A 152 4.90 7.77 -8.85
CA ILE A 152 4.61 9.09 -8.32
C ILE A 152 3.12 9.34 -8.50
N ALA A 153 2.41 9.53 -7.39
CA ALA A 153 1.05 10.05 -7.41
C ALA A 153 1.13 11.57 -7.26
N ALA A 154 0.64 12.30 -8.26
CA ALA A 154 0.72 13.76 -8.32
C ALA A 154 -0.64 14.36 -8.67
N GLN A 155 -0.89 15.58 -8.18
CA GLN A 155 -2.04 16.36 -8.64
C GLN A 155 -1.85 16.74 -10.12
N SER A 156 -2.95 16.87 -10.87
CA SER A 156 -2.90 17.41 -12.22
C SER A 156 -2.50 18.91 -12.17
N PRO A 157 -1.52 19.34 -12.98
CA PRO A 157 -1.20 20.76 -13.13
C PRO A 157 -2.45 21.58 -13.44
N PHE A 158 -2.56 22.78 -12.87
CA PHE A 158 -3.77 23.63 -12.98
C PHE A 158 -3.49 25.06 -13.42
N ASP A 159 -2.24 25.48 -13.42
CA ASP A 159 -1.79 26.79 -13.87
C ASP A 159 -0.40 26.67 -14.51
N THR A 160 0.07 27.75 -15.14
CA THR A 160 1.39 27.78 -15.80
C THR A 160 2.53 27.45 -14.83
N PRO A 161 2.58 28.02 -13.60
CA PRO A 161 3.63 27.69 -12.65
C PRO A 161 3.62 26.25 -12.14
N THR A 162 2.46 25.59 -12.03
CA THR A 162 2.41 24.17 -11.64
C THR A 162 2.77 23.26 -12.81
N ALA A 163 2.41 23.65 -14.03
CA ALA A 163 2.78 22.92 -15.24
C ALA A 163 4.29 22.92 -15.49
N SER A 164 4.98 24.02 -15.23
CA SER A 164 6.45 24.09 -15.38
C SER A 164 7.23 23.27 -14.35
N ARG A 165 6.57 22.85 -13.26
CA ARG A 165 7.17 22.07 -12.16
C ARG A 165 6.94 20.56 -12.29
N PHE A 166 6.04 20.14 -13.19
CA PHE A 166 5.68 18.74 -13.42
C PHE A 166 6.67 18.08 -14.39
#